data_AF-A0A2N3CZV1-F1
#
_entry.id   AF-A0A2N3CZV1-F1
#
_cell.length_a   1.000
_cell.length_b   1.000
_cell.length_c   1.000
_cell.angle_alpha   90.00
_cell.angle_beta   90.00
_cell.angle_gamma   90.00
#
_symmetry.space_group_name_H-M   'P 1'
#
loop_
_entity.id
_entity.type
_entity.pdbx_description
1 polymer ?
#
loop_
_entity_poly.entity_id
_entity_poly.type
_entity_poly.pdbx_seq_one_letter_code
_entity_poly.pdbx_strand_id
1 'polypeptide(L)' 'VGASAPPGLNPGDVITSINGQPITGQASAASAFAAAQASGSAQVQITRDGKPVTLTVPTR' A
#
# COMPACT_ATOMS: atom_id res chain seq x y z
N VAL A 1 -3.20 18.72 -6.41
CA VAL A 1 -2.33 18.40 -5.27
C VAL A 1 -3.20 18.23 -4.03
N GLY A 2 -3.05 17.12 -3.30
CA GLY A 2 -3.82 16.78 -2.09
C GLY A 2 -3.41 15.38 -1.64
N ALA A 3 -2.25 15.18 -1.01
CA ALA A 3 -1.89 15.53 0.37
C ALA A 3 -2.57 14.68 1.46
N SER A 4 -2.95 13.44 1.15
CA SER A 4 -3.14 12.44 2.19
C SER A 4 -2.17 11.30 1.92
N ALA A 5 -1.27 11.04 2.87
CA ALA A 5 -0.63 9.72 2.94
C ALA A 5 -1.76 8.68 2.80
N PRO A 6 -1.56 7.62 2.01
CA PRO A 6 -2.63 6.68 1.76
C PRO A 6 -3.34 6.25 3.03
N PRO A 7 -4.68 6.36 3.10
CA PRO A 7 -5.41 6.07 4.32
C PRO A 7 -5.17 4.59 4.67
N GLY A 8 -4.32 4.35 5.67
CA GLY A 8 -4.01 3.02 6.16
C GLY A 8 -2.53 2.71 6.35
N LEU A 9 -1.60 3.40 5.69
CA LEU A 9 -0.16 3.17 5.87
C LEU A 9 0.40 4.05 7.00
N ASN A 10 0.91 3.40 8.04
CA ASN A 10 1.60 4.01 9.16
C ASN A 10 3.12 3.87 8.98
N PRO A 11 3.90 4.84 9.49
CA PRO A 11 5.34 4.67 9.59
C PRO A 11 5.66 3.43 10.45
N GLY A 12 6.38 2.47 9.87
CA GLY A 12 6.69 1.18 10.48
C GLY A 12 6.03 -0.03 9.80
N ASP A 13 5.10 0.19 8.87
CA ASP A 13 4.55 -0.90 8.06
C ASP A 13 5.52 -1.37 6.99
N VAL A 14 5.73 -2.68 6.92
CA VAL A 14 6.54 -3.30 5.86
C VAL A 14 5.61 -3.83 4.80
N ILE A 15 5.64 -3.23 3.62
CA ILE A 15 4.84 -3.70 2.49
C ILE A 15 5.46 -4.98 1.96
N THR A 16 4.68 -6.05 1.89
CA THR A 16 5.10 -7.35 1.36
C THR A 16 4.55 -7.59 -0.04
N SER A 17 3.33 -7.11 -0.33
CA SER A 17 2.71 -7.22 -1.66
C SER A 17 1.72 -6.09 -1.92
N ILE A 18 1.51 -5.74 -3.20
CA ILE A 18 0.46 -4.81 -3.64
C ILE A 18 -0.26 -5.43 -4.84
N ASN A 19 -1.58 -5.55 -4.76
CA ASN A 19 -2.42 -6.04 -5.87
C ASN A 19 -1.95 -7.42 -6.40
N GLY A 20 -1.57 -8.32 -5.48
CA GLY A 20 -1.01 -9.64 -5.80
C GLY A 20 0.44 -9.63 -6.33
N GLN A 21 1.07 -8.46 -6.48
CA GLN A 21 2.48 -8.34 -6.87
C GLN A 21 3.35 -8.29 -5.62
N PRO A 22 4.30 -9.22 -5.43
CA PRO A 22 5.25 -9.16 -4.32
C PRO A 22 6.17 -7.95 -4.50
N ILE A 23 6.27 -7.12 -3.46
CA ILE A 23 7.10 -5.92 -3.48
C ILE A 23 8.24 -6.08 -2.49
N THR A 24 9.47 -6.04 -2.99
CA THR A 24 10.69 -6.21 -2.17
C THR A 24 11.36 -4.89 -1.81
N GLY A 25 10.78 -3.74 -2.19
CA GLY A 25 11.38 -2.43 -1.97
C GLY A 25 10.37 -1.29 -1.82
N GLN A 26 10.70 -0.34 -0.94
CA GLN A 26 9.86 0.83 -0.62
C GLN A 26 9.54 1.70 -1.85
N ALA A 27 10.48 1.83 -2.79
CA ALA A 27 10.30 2.61 -4.02
C ALA A 27 9.26 1.99 -4.98
N SER A 28 9.30 0.66 -5.13
CA SER A 28 8.31 -0.08 -5.93
C SER A 28 6.94 -0.07 -5.26
N ALA A 29 6.91 -0.03 -3.93
CA ALA A 29 5.68 0.00 -3.17
C ALA A 29 4.90 1.31 -3.40
N ALA A 30 5.57 2.45 -3.28
CA ALA A 30 4.95 3.75 -3.52
C ALA A 30 4.40 3.88 -4.95
N SER A 31 5.14 3.36 -5.93
CA SER A 31 4.78 3.42 -7.36
C SER A 31 3.59 2.50 -7.70
N ALA A 32 3.63 1.25 -7.25
CA ALA A 32 2.53 0.30 -7.44
C ALA A 32 1.28 0.73 -6.67
N PHE A 33 1.46 1.32 -5.50
CA PHE A 33 0.40 1.92 -4.74
C PHE A 33 -0.26 3.06 -5.53
N ALA A 34 0.51 4.04 -6.02
CA ALA A 34 0.00 5.15 -6.83
C ALA A 34 -0.73 4.68 -8.09
N ALA A 35 -0.23 3.64 -8.77
CA ALA A 35 -0.90 3.04 -9.92
C ALA A 35 -2.26 2.41 -9.54
N ALA A 36 -2.33 1.69 -8.43
CA ALA A 36 -3.57 1.14 -7.93
C ALA A 36 -4.55 2.24 -7.47
N GLN A 37 -4.04 3.37 -6.98
CA GLN A 37 -4.88 4.53 -6.68
C GLN A 37 -5.58 5.09 -7.92
N ALA A 38 -4.88 5.14 -9.05
CA ALA A 38 -5.45 5.59 -10.32
C ALA A 38 -6.62 4.69 -10.79
N SER A 39 -6.61 3.41 -10.43
CA SER A 39 -7.70 2.46 -10.73
C SER A 39 -8.90 2.55 -9.78
N GLY A 40 -8.83 3.30 -8.68
CA GLY A 40 -9.95 3.51 -7.74
C GLY A 40 -9.94 2.63 -6.49
N SER A 41 -9.07 1.62 -6.40
CA SER A 41 -8.86 0.83 -5.20
C SER A 41 -7.49 0.14 -5.21
N ALA A 42 -6.77 0.19 -4.09
CA ALA A 42 -5.48 -0.48 -3.92
C ALA A 42 -5.54 -1.52 -2.80
N GLN A 43 -5.27 -2.79 -3.12
CA GLN A 43 -5.09 -3.83 -2.10
C GLN A 43 -3.60 -3.94 -1.77
N VAL A 44 -3.24 -3.71 -0.51
CA VAL A 44 -1.87 -3.74 -0.01
C VAL A 44 -1.78 -4.77 1.09
N GLN A 45 -0.82 -5.69 0.97
CA GLN A 45 -0.44 -6.57 2.04
C GLN A 45 0.78 -5.98 2.74
N ILE A 46 0.64 -5.72 4.02
CA ILE A 46 1.68 -5.19 4.88
C ILE A 46 1.94 -6.15 6.04
N THR A 47 3.08 -6.00 6.68
CA THR A 47 3.38 -6.59 7.98
C THR A 47 3.45 -5.46 8.99
N ARG A 48 2.52 -5.45 9.94
CA ARG A 48 2.45 -4.49 11.05
C ARG A 48 2.66 -5.25 12.35
N ASP A 49 3.65 -4.86 13.15
CA ASP A 49 3.95 -5.53 14.43
C ASP A 49 4.24 -7.03 14.29
N GLY A 50 4.88 -7.43 13.19
CA GLY A 50 5.13 -8.84 12.87
C GLY A 50 3.89 -9.63 12.42
N LYS A 51 2.73 -8.99 12.30
CA LYS A 51 1.49 -9.61 11.83
C LYS A 51 1.18 -9.17 10.40
N PRO A 52 0.86 -10.11 9.49
CA PRO A 52 0.40 -9.75 8.16
C PRO A 52 -0.99 -9.11 8.25
N VAL A 53 -1.14 -7.93 7.66
CA VAL A 53 -2.37 -7.17 7.58
C VAL A 53 -2.61 -6.81 6.12
N THR A 54 -3.80 -7.12 5.62
CA THR A 54 -4.23 -6.70 4.29
C THR A 54 -5.10 -5.48 4.41
N LEU A 55 -4.68 -4.38 3.80
CA LEU A 55 -5.40 -3.12 3.75
C LEU A 55 -5.91 -2.91 2.35
N THR A 56 -7.22 -2.72 2.22
CA THR A 56 -7.84 -2.20 1.00
C THR A 56 -7.98 -0.71 1.18
N VAL A 57 -7.25 0.06 0.38
CA VAL A 57 -7.28 1.51 0.39
C VAL A 57 -8.21 1.97 -0.75
N PRO A 58 -9.42 2.48 -0.45
CA PRO A 58 -10.28 3.11 -1.46
C PRO A 58 -9.66 4.45 -1.85
N THR A 59 -9.53 4.70 -3.14
CA THR A 59 -8.81 5.88 -3.66
C THR A 59 -9.76 6.84 -4.39
N ARG A 60 -11.02 6.83 -3.96
CA ARG A 60 -12.12 7.68 -4.40
C ARG A 60 -12.51 8.61 -3.27
#